data_AF-A0A0V8HRY3-F1
#
_entry.id   AF-A0A0V8HRY3-F1
#
_cell.length_a   1.000
_cell.length_b   1.000
_cell.length_c   1.000
_cell.angle_alpha   90.00
_cell.angle_beta   90.00
_cell.angle_gamma   90.00
#
_symmetry.space_group_name_H-M   'P 1'
#
loop_
_entity.id
_entity.type
_entity.pdbx_description
1 polymer ?
#
loop_
_entity_poly.entity_id
_entity_poly.type
_entity_poly.pdbx_seq_one_letter_code
_entity_poly.pdbx_strand_id
1 'polypeptide(L)'
;MKKILPFLAITSLLLLSGCSAPSTDTLREQDPEGYAACIHFGGGLDAPEGIGETNMLKAAQHGSQSSTEQISEAVTTQESKTPEITDLEAFKTACEAQGFDF
;
A
#
# COMPACT_ATOMS: atom_id res chain seq x y z
N MET A 1 30.36 -44.44 19.18
CA MET A 1 30.56 -43.10 18.61
C MET A 1 29.55 -42.89 17.49
N LYS A 2 28.88 -41.71 17.46
CA LYS A 2 28.46 -40.91 16.28
C LYS A 2 27.76 -41.68 15.12
N LYS A 3 26.58 -41.31 14.61
CA LYS A 3 26.17 -39.97 14.17
C LYS A 3 24.63 -39.92 14.05
N ILE A 4 24.05 -38.93 14.72
CA ILE A 4 22.69 -38.44 14.52
C ILE A 4 22.71 -37.62 13.23
N LEU A 5 21.80 -37.86 12.29
CA LEU A 5 21.36 -36.86 11.30
C LEU A 5 20.12 -37.39 10.55
N PRO A 6 18.93 -36.85 10.88
CA PRO A 6 18.13 -36.22 9.86
C PRO A 6 17.49 -34.94 10.43
N PHE A 7 18.27 -33.86 10.56
CA PHE A 7 17.73 -32.55 10.98
C PHE A 7 17.84 -31.47 9.89
N LEU A 8 18.37 -31.82 8.72
CA LEU A 8 18.68 -30.86 7.64
C LEU A 8 17.52 -30.61 6.65
N ALA A 9 16.40 -31.33 6.78
CA ALA A 9 15.28 -31.16 5.84
C ALA A 9 14.28 -30.07 6.26
N ILE A 10 14.26 -29.65 7.53
CA ILE A 10 13.23 -28.74 8.05
C ILE A 10 13.63 -27.27 7.87
N THR A 11 14.92 -26.96 7.82
CA THR A 11 15.43 -25.58 7.65
C THR A 11 15.19 -25.01 6.26
N SER A 12 14.92 -25.84 5.25
CA SER A 12 14.71 -25.39 3.86
C SER A 12 13.29 -24.86 3.60
N LEU A 13 12.33 -25.12 4.51
CA LEU A 13 10.93 -24.68 4.37
C LEU A 13 10.65 -23.30 4.99
N LEU A 14 11.55 -22.76 5.81
CA LEU A 14 11.38 -21.44 6.45
C LEU A 14 11.86 -20.27 5.58
N LEU A 15 12.61 -20.54 4.51
CA LEU A 15 13.18 -19.52 3.61
C LEU A 15 12.28 -19.14 2.43
N LEU A 16 11.09 -19.74 2.33
CA LEU A 16 10.07 -19.42 1.32
C LEU A 16 8.91 -18.59 1.87
N SER A 17 9.10 -17.93 3.02
CA SER A 17 8.24 -16.80 3.39
C SER A 17 8.50 -15.69 2.38
N GLY A 18 7.79 -15.76 1.25
CA GLY A 18 7.77 -14.70 0.26
C GLY A 18 7.49 -13.36 0.94
N CYS A 19 7.92 -12.29 0.29
CA CYS A 19 7.52 -10.93 0.64
C CYS A 19 5.99 -10.79 0.48
N SER A 20 5.23 -11.37 1.40
CA SER A 20 3.82 -11.15 1.54
C SER A 20 3.70 -9.74 2.07
N ALA A 21 3.36 -8.80 1.18
CA ALA A 21 2.89 -7.50 1.62
C ALA A 21 1.77 -7.74 2.67
N PRO A 22 1.67 -6.90 3.71
CA PRO A 22 0.62 -7.04 4.70
C PRO A 22 -0.75 -7.15 4.02
N SER A 23 -1.67 -7.92 4.59
CA SER A 23 -3.03 -7.93 4.06
C SER A 23 -3.63 -6.53 4.11
N THR A 24 -4.59 -6.25 3.24
CA THR A 24 -5.32 -4.99 3.21
C THR A 24 -5.93 -4.65 4.58
N ASP A 25 -6.41 -5.65 5.31
CA ASP A 25 -6.92 -5.48 6.67
C ASP A 25 -5.82 -5.07 7.66
N THR A 26 -4.61 -5.61 7.51
CA THR A 26 -3.47 -5.25 8.37
C THR A 26 -3.00 -3.80 8.13
N LEU A 27 -3.04 -3.34 6.88
CA LEU A 27 -2.69 -1.95 6.54
C LEU A 27 -3.71 -0.97 7.11
N ARG A 28 -5.01 -1.29 7.03
CA ARG A 28 -6.08 -0.48 7.61
C ARG A 28 -6.03 -0.42 9.14
N GLU A 29 -5.57 -1.47 9.81
CA GLU A 29 -5.34 -1.46 11.26
C GLU A 29 -4.17 -0.55 11.67
N GLN A 30 -3.17 -0.41 10.80
CA GLN A 30 -1.95 0.37 11.08
C GLN A 30 -2.07 1.85 10.67
N ASP A 31 -2.87 2.13 9.64
CA ASP A 31 -3.12 3.48 9.11
C ASP A 31 -4.60 3.63 8.71
N PRO A 32 -5.52 3.73 9.68
CA PRO A 32 -6.95 3.79 9.39
C PRO A 32 -7.36 5.07 8.66
N GLU A 33 -6.67 6.19 8.88
CA GLU A 33 -7.01 7.50 8.29
C GLU A 33 -6.41 7.67 6.87
N GLY A 34 -5.45 6.82 6.47
CA GLY A 34 -4.87 6.83 5.13
C GLY A 34 -3.73 7.82 4.93
N TYR A 35 -2.96 8.14 5.98
CA TYR A 35 -1.78 9.01 5.88
C TYR A 35 -0.74 8.46 4.88
N ALA A 36 -0.56 7.14 4.81
CA ALA A 36 0.31 6.49 3.85
C ALA A 36 -0.16 6.73 2.41
N ALA A 37 -1.48 6.82 2.19
CA ALA A 37 -2.05 7.15 0.89
C ALA A 37 -1.60 8.55 0.46
N CYS A 38 -1.68 9.52 1.37
CA CYS A 38 -1.27 10.91 1.12
C CYS A 38 0.25 11.08 0.94
N ILE A 39 1.07 10.36 1.72
CA ILE A 39 2.54 10.34 1.56
C ILE A 39 2.90 9.84 0.16
N HIS A 40 2.30 8.72 -0.26
CA HIS A 40 2.56 8.16 -1.58
C HIS A 40 2.02 9.05 -2.69
N PHE A 41 0.88 9.71 -2.49
CA PHE A 41 0.33 10.65 -3.46
C PHE A 41 1.28 11.82 -3.72
N GLY A 42 1.78 12.49 -2.68
CA GLY A 42 2.76 13.57 -2.85
C GLY A 42 4.05 13.10 -3.53
N GLY A 43 4.56 11.94 -3.10
CA GLY A 43 5.71 11.31 -3.78
C GLY A 43 5.41 10.87 -5.22
N GLY A 44 4.14 10.76 -5.62
CA GLY A 44 3.70 10.46 -6.98
C GLY A 44 3.70 11.70 -7.89
N LEU A 45 3.36 12.86 -7.33
CA LEU A 45 3.29 14.15 -8.05
C LEU A 45 4.67 14.68 -8.45
N ASP A 46 5.66 14.54 -7.56
CA ASP A 46 6.99 15.19 -7.73
C ASP A 46 8.07 14.26 -8.30
N ALA A 47 7.81 12.95 -8.40
CA ALA A 47 8.83 11.98 -8.75
C ALA A 47 9.01 11.80 -10.27
N PRO A 48 10.22 11.42 -10.72
CA PRO A 48 10.45 11.03 -12.11
C PRO A 48 9.53 9.89 -12.58
N GLU A 49 9.32 9.82 -13.89
CA GLU A 49 8.53 8.79 -14.58
C GLU A 49 8.91 7.37 -14.11
N GLY A 50 7.92 6.50 -13.88
CA GLY A 50 8.07 5.17 -13.28
C GLY A 50 8.10 5.14 -11.74
N ILE A 51 8.84 6.06 -11.09
CA ILE A 51 8.78 6.21 -9.62
C ILE A 51 7.45 6.87 -9.24
N GLY A 52 7.06 7.93 -9.95
CA GLY A 52 5.77 8.59 -9.79
C GLY A 52 4.62 7.61 -9.94
N GLU A 53 4.63 6.80 -11.01
CA GLU A 53 3.61 5.77 -11.26
C GLU A 53 3.52 4.73 -10.12
N THR A 54 4.67 4.27 -9.63
CA THR A 54 4.72 3.32 -8.50
C THR A 54 4.13 3.95 -7.23
N ASN A 55 4.41 5.22 -6.99
CA ASN A 55 3.87 5.95 -5.86
C ASN A 55 2.36 6.20 -6.01
N MET A 56 1.87 6.55 -7.20
CA MET A 56 0.45 6.69 -7.48
C MET A 56 -0.32 5.37 -7.29
N LEU A 57 0.27 4.24 -7.68
CA LEU A 57 -0.29 2.91 -7.43
C LEU A 57 -0.44 2.63 -5.93
N LYS A 58 0.60 2.93 -5.14
CA LYS A 58 0.57 2.75 -3.69
C LYS A 58 -0.44 3.70 -3.04
N ALA A 59 -0.51 4.95 -3.50
CA ALA A 59 -1.49 5.92 -3.04
C ALA A 59 -2.91 5.39 -3.25
N ALA A 60 -3.21 4.83 -4.42
CA ALA A 60 -4.50 4.19 -4.69
C ALA A 60 -4.76 2.97 -3.79
N GLN A 61 -3.75 2.11 -3.58
CA GLN A 61 -3.88 0.92 -2.73
C GLN A 61 -4.20 1.27 -1.28
N HIS A 62 -3.50 2.23 -0.71
CA HIS A 62 -3.77 2.71 0.65
C HIS A 62 -5.08 3.50 0.70
N GLY A 63 -5.37 4.29 -0.34
CA GLY A 63 -6.56 5.13 -0.42
C GLY A 63 -7.85 4.32 -0.42
N SER A 64 -7.93 3.22 -1.18
CA SER A 64 -9.12 2.34 -1.19
C SER A 64 -9.40 1.65 0.15
N GLN A 65 -8.44 1.69 1.09
CA GLN A 65 -8.53 1.07 2.41
C GLN A 65 -8.72 2.09 3.53
N SER A 66 -8.64 3.38 3.21
CA SER A 66 -8.79 4.46 4.19
C SER A 66 -10.23 4.52 4.73
N SER A 67 -10.35 4.74 6.04
CA SER A 67 -11.61 5.07 6.70
C SER A 67 -12.03 6.54 6.50
N THR A 68 -11.16 7.38 5.96
CA THR A 68 -11.53 8.71 5.49
C THR A 68 -12.27 8.57 4.17
N GLU A 69 -13.60 8.77 4.20
CA GLU A 69 -14.48 8.59 3.03
C GLU A 69 -13.99 9.36 1.81
N GLN A 70 -13.54 10.61 1.97
CA GLN A 70 -13.09 11.41 0.84
C GLN A 70 -11.86 10.81 0.12
N ILE A 71 -10.99 10.12 0.86
CA ILE A 71 -9.82 9.44 0.29
C ILE A 71 -10.26 8.16 -0.44
N SER A 72 -11.13 7.36 0.18
CA SER A 72 -11.55 6.08 -0.40
C SER A 72 -12.52 6.23 -1.57
N GLU A 73 -13.41 7.24 -1.55
CA GLU A 73 -14.33 7.55 -2.66
C GLU A 73 -13.60 8.07 -3.91
N ALA A 74 -12.45 8.72 -3.74
CA ALA A 74 -11.62 9.17 -4.85
C ALA A 74 -10.88 8.03 -5.57
N VAL A 75 -10.94 6.80 -5.03
CA VAL A 75 -10.31 5.60 -5.57
C VAL A 75 -11.37 4.62 -6.10
N THR A 76 -11.26 4.25 -7.37
CA THR A 76 -12.03 3.13 -7.90
C THR A 76 -11.29 1.82 -7.70
N THR A 77 -12.04 0.76 -7.38
CA THR A 77 -11.55 -0.62 -7.48
C THR A 77 -12.46 -1.35 -8.46
N GLN A 78 -12.22 -1.18 -9.77
CA GLN A 78 -13.00 -1.89 -10.80
C GLN A 78 -12.69 -3.40 -10.75
N GLU A 79 -13.37 -4.22 -11.57
CA GLU A 79 -13.11 -5.68 -11.66
C GLU A 79 -11.63 -6.03 -11.91
N SER A 80 -10.86 -5.09 -12.47
CA SER A 80 -9.40 -5.07 -12.37
C SER A 80 -8.99 -4.82 -10.93
N LYS A 81 -8.56 -5.88 -10.22
CA LYS A 81 -8.15 -5.91 -8.81
C LYS A 81 -7.16 -4.82 -8.33
N THR A 82 -6.66 -3.98 -9.23
CA THR A 82 -5.75 -2.89 -8.94
C THR A 82 -6.56 -1.60 -8.71
N PRO A 83 -6.50 -1.00 -7.50
CA PRO A 83 -7.11 0.29 -7.24
C PRO A 83 -6.47 1.41 -8.06
N GLU A 84 -7.26 2.41 -8.45
CA GLU A 84 -6.81 3.59 -9.19
C GLU A 84 -7.45 4.86 -8.64
N ILE A 85 -6.68 5.93 -8.49
CA ILE A 85 -7.21 7.26 -8.12
C ILE A 85 -7.90 7.84 -9.35
N THR A 86 -9.22 7.92 -9.31
CA THR A 86 -10.04 8.44 -10.42
C THR A 86 -10.38 9.91 -10.30
N ASP A 87 -10.26 10.48 -9.10
CA ASP A 87 -10.44 11.91 -8.86
C ASP A 87 -9.21 12.46 -8.10
N LEU A 88 -8.22 12.92 -8.85
CA LEU A 88 -6.96 13.44 -8.28
C LEU A 88 -7.19 14.69 -7.41
N GLU A 89 -8.11 15.57 -7.79
CA GLU A 89 -8.35 16.81 -7.05
C GLU A 89 -9.08 16.54 -5.74
N ALA A 90 -10.07 15.64 -5.75
CA ALA A 90 -10.72 15.20 -4.51
C ALA A 90 -9.71 14.49 -3.58
N PHE A 91 -8.86 13.62 -4.13
CA PHE A 91 -7.82 12.94 -3.35
C PHE A 91 -6.82 13.94 -2.74
N LYS A 92 -6.35 14.91 -3.53
CA LYS A 92 -5.47 16.00 -3.07
C LYS A 92 -6.13 16.78 -1.94
N THR A 93 -7.36 17.24 -2.14
CA THR A 93 -8.12 18.03 -1.16
C THR A 93 -8.31 17.25 0.16
N ALA A 94 -8.60 15.96 0.07
CA ALA A 94 -8.75 15.11 1.25
C ALA A 94 -7.44 14.98 2.04
N CYS A 95 -6.30 14.86 1.35
CA CYS A 95 -4.99 14.83 1.98
C CYS A 95 -4.59 16.19 2.58
N GLU A 96 -4.90 17.31 1.92
CA GLU A 96 -4.67 18.64 2.48
C GLU A 96 -5.50 18.88 3.76
N ALA A 97 -6.73 18.34 3.82
CA ALA A 97 -7.55 18.36 5.02
C ALA A 97 -6.94 17.56 6.20
N GLN A 98 -6.03 16.61 5.91
CA GLN A 98 -5.23 15.88 6.91
C GLN A 98 -3.89 16.58 7.24
N GLY A 99 -3.60 17.74 6.63
CA GLY A 99 -2.42 18.55 6.92
C GLY A 99 -1.22 18.33 5.99
N PHE A 100 -1.41 17.65 4.85
CA PHE A 100 -0.40 17.58 3.80
C PHE A 100 -0.40 18.84 2.91
N ASP A 101 0.74 19.12 2.27
CA ASP A 101 0.91 20.23 1.31
C ASP A 101 1.64 19.66 0.07
N PHE A 102 1.16 20.01 -1.13
CA PHE A 102 1.59 19.43 -2.41
C PHE A 102 1.76 20.50 -3.50
#